data_AF-A0A9E1N7L6-F1
#
_entry.id   AF-A0A9E1N7L6-F1
#
_cell.length_a   1.000
_cell.length_b   1.000
_cell.length_c   1.000
_cell.angle_alpha   90.00
_cell.angle_beta   90.00
_cell.angle_gamma   90.00
#
_symmetry.space_group_name_H-M   'P 1'
#
loop_
_entity.id
_entity.type
_entity.pdbx_description
1 polymer ?
#
loop_
_entity_poly.entity_id
_entity_poly.type
_entity_poly.pdbx_seq_one_letter_code
_entity_poly.pdbx_strand_id
1 'polypeptide(L)'
;MSLKDKEKWDKKYGSEEYINGKEPSSWLEENAGLLCANGKALDLAGGEGRNSVFAASKGYQVTCLDISEKGLQKAQALAQERKTKITTLLADLNNKSLPENEYDLVICFNFLDRNMFSGIRQTLKSGGLLFYETFTLDYLKYSNFKKEWVLEINELLHAFRDFRVLRYREVDEDPKAFASLVAQKL
;
A
#
# COMPACT_ATOMS: atom_id res chain seq x y z
N MET A 1 6.98 -18.22 9.41
CA MET A 1 7.23 -16.76 9.32
C MET A 1 5.94 -15.99 9.58
N SER A 2 4.82 -16.35 8.93
CA SER A 2 3.52 -15.66 9.03
C SER A 2 2.93 -15.46 10.44
N LEU A 3 3.00 -16.45 11.34
CA LEU A 3 2.39 -16.32 12.68
C LEU A 3 3.03 -15.23 13.54
N LYS A 4 4.36 -15.11 13.50
CA LYS A 4 5.09 -14.08 14.26
C LYS A 4 4.77 -12.68 13.73
N ASP A 5 4.65 -12.53 12.41
CA ASP A 5 4.28 -11.26 11.79
C ASP A 5 2.83 -10.88 12.12
N LYS A 6 1.90 -11.85 12.09
CA LYS A 6 0.52 -11.65 12.54
C LYS A 6 0.46 -11.14 13.98
N GLU A 7 1.09 -11.84 14.93
CA GLU A 7 1.10 -11.44 16.35
C GLU A 7 1.71 -10.06 16.55
N LYS A 8 2.82 -9.76 15.86
CA LYS A 8 3.48 -8.45 15.89
C LYS A 8 2.53 -7.33 15.44
N TRP A 9 1.85 -7.51 14.29
CA TRP A 9 0.97 -6.48 13.74
C TRP A 9 -0.36 -6.39 14.48
N ASP A 10 -0.94 -7.49 14.94
CA ASP A 10 -2.13 -7.48 15.80
C ASP A 10 -1.84 -6.75 17.12
N LYS A 11 -0.67 -6.97 17.73
CA LYS A 11 -0.23 -6.21 18.91
C LYS A 11 -0.08 -4.73 18.59
N LYS A 12 0.55 -4.40 17.46
CA LYS A 12 0.79 -3.02 17.03
C LYS A 12 -0.53 -2.27 16.81
N TYR A 13 -1.51 -2.87 16.14
CA TYR A 13 -2.83 -2.28 15.87
C TYR A 13 -3.85 -2.46 17.02
N GLY A 14 -3.45 -3.06 18.14
CA GLY A 14 -4.34 -3.37 19.26
C GLY A 14 -4.79 -2.17 20.09
N SER A 15 -4.16 -1.00 19.94
CA SER A 15 -4.59 0.25 20.57
C SER A 15 -5.84 0.83 19.91
N GLU A 16 -6.56 1.70 20.64
CA GLU A 16 -7.72 2.43 20.09
C GLU A 16 -7.29 3.44 19.01
N GLU A 17 -6.17 4.13 19.19
CA GLU A 17 -5.65 5.14 18.26
C GLU A 17 -5.18 4.53 16.94
N TYR A 18 -5.42 5.22 15.82
CA TYR A 18 -4.90 4.84 14.51
C TYR A 18 -3.44 5.24 14.40
N ILE A 19 -2.54 4.27 14.18
CA ILE A 19 -1.09 4.46 14.25
C ILE A 19 -0.60 5.49 13.23
N ASN A 20 -1.16 5.43 12.02
CA ASN A 20 -0.83 6.33 10.92
C ASN A 20 -1.92 7.40 10.69
N GLY A 21 -2.80 7.60 11.68
CA GLY A 21 -3.99 8.44 11.54
C GLY A 21 -5.04 7.87 10.59
N LYS A 22 -6.09 8.65 10.37
CA LYS A 22 -7.26 8.29 9.54
C LYS A 22 -7.23 8.87 8.14
N GLU A 23 -6.41 9.89 7.90
CA GLU A 23 -6.26 10.53 6.60
C GLU A 23 -5.33 9.70 5.69
N PRO A 24 -5.52 9.74 4.35
CA PRO A 24 -4.64 9.02 3.41
C PRO A 24 -3.18 9.47 3.51
N SER A 25 -2.27 8.70 2.90
CA SER A 25 -0.92 9.23 2.65
C SER A 25 -1.00 10.50 1.80
N SER A 26 -0.19 11.51 2.13
CA SER A 26 -0.10 12.75 1.35
C SER A 26 0.22 12.47 -0.11
N TRP A 27 1.08 11.48 -0.40
CA TRP A 27 1.39 11.08 -1.77
C TRP A 27 0.15 10.61 -2.56
N LEU A 28 -0.75 9.86 -1.92
CA LEU A 28 -1.99 9.40 -2.53
C LEU A 28 -2.97 10.55 -2.72
N GLU A 29 -3.09 11.43 -1.72
CA GLU A 29 -3.99 12.59 -1.76
C GLU A 29 -3.57 13.63 -2.81
N GLU A 30 -2.29 14.04 -2.82
CA GLU A 30 -1.72 15.01 -3.76
C GLU A 30 -1.85 14.56 -5.21
N ASN A 31 -1.76 13.25 -5.45
CA ASN A 31 -1.85 12.66 -6.79
C ASN A 31 -3.24 12.08 -7.09
N ALA A 32 -4.25 12.35 -6.25
CA ALA A 32 -5.60 11.81 -6.42
C ALA A 32 -6.27 12.25 -7.73
N GLY A 33 -5.80 13.33 -8.37
CA GLY A 33 -6.27 13.76 -9.69
C GLY A 33 -5.95 12.78 -10.82
N LEU A 34 -5.04 11.82 -10.61
CA LEU A 34 -4.76 10.73 -11.55
C LEU A 34 -5.75 9.56 -11.42
N LEU A 35 -6.50 9.49 -10.32
CA LEU A 35 -7.44 8.41 -10.08
C LEU A 35 -8.64 8.53 -11.01
N CYS A 36 -8.83 7.53 -11.86
CA CYS A 36 -10.03 7.39 -12.67
C CYS A 36 -11.13 6.79 -11.79
N ALA A 37 -12.15 7.58 -11.46
CA ALA A 37 -13.30 7.06 -10.73
C ALA A 37 -13.92 5.86 -11.47
N ASN A 38 -14.32 4.83 -10.70
CA ASN A 38 -14.85 3.54 -11.13
C ASN A 38 -13.78 2.49 -11.51
N GLY A 39 -13.75 1.39 -10.76
CA GLY A 39 -12.85 0.26 -10.99
C GLY A 39 -12.67 -0.59 -9.73
N LYS A 40 -11.87 -1.65 -9.82
CA LYS A 40 -11.41 -2.44 -8.68
C LYS A 40 -10.07 -1.93 -8.18
N ALA A 41 -9.93 -1.78 -6.86
CA ALA A 41 -8.67 -1.43 -6.23
C ALA A 41 -8.21 -2.51 -5.25
N LEU A 42 -6.91 -2.74 -5.19
CA LEU A 42 -6.25 -3.62 -4.23
C LEU A 42 -5.30 -2.80 -3.36
N ASP A 43 -5.50 -2.81 -2.05
CA ASP A 43 -4.58 -2.21 -1.07
C ASP A 43 -3.77 -3.32 -0.40
N LEU A 44 -2.48 -3.40 -0.74
CA LEU A 44 -1.54 -4.41 -0.25
C LEU A 44 -0.91 -3.95 1.06
N ALA A 45 -1.07 -4.76 2.12
CA ALA A 45 -0.67 -4.42 3.48
C ALA A 45 -1.35 -3.13 3.96
N GLY A 46 -2.66 -3.04 3.73
CA GLY A 46 -3.46 -1.82 3.95
C GLY A 46 -3.65 -1.44 5.42
N GLY A 47 -3.28 -2.31 6.36
CA GLY A 47 -3.32 -2.06 7.81
C GLY A 47 -4.69 -1.59 8.29
N GLU A 48 -4.71 -0.40 8.90
CA GLU A 48 -5.91 0.24 9.45
C GLU A 48 -6.77 0.96 8.39
N GLY A 49 -6.43 0.82 7.10
CA GLY A 49 -7.33 1.13 5.98
C GLY A 49 -7.43 2.60 5.56
N ARG A 50 -6.56 3.50 6.04
CA ARG A 50 -6.63 4.94 5.68
C ARG A 50 -6.62 5.18 4.16
N ASN A 51 -5.77 4.46 3.43
CA ASN A 51 -5.68 4.57 1.96
C ASN A 51 -6.83 3.83 1.26
N SER A 52 -7.19 2.65 1.76
CA SER A 52 -8.35 1.88 1.29
C SER A 52 -9.65 2.71 1.34
N VAL A 53 -9.91 3.35 2.47
CA VAL A 53 -11.12 4.18 2.67
C VAL A 53 -11.10 5.41 1.77
N PHE A 54 -9.93 6.04 1.59
CA PHE A 54 -9.79 7.14 0.66
C PHE A 54 -10.06 6.71 -0.79
N ALA A 55 -9.47 5.61 -1.25
CA ALA A 55 -9.73 5.09 -2.60
C ALA A 55 -11.21 4.73 -2.80
N ALA A 56 -11.86 4.15 -1.79
CA ALA A 56 -13.30 3.88 -1.84
C ALA A 56 -14.14 5.17 -1.95
N SER A 57 -13.73 6.25 -1.27
CA SER A 57 -14.37 7.56 -1.40
C SER A 57 -14.23 8.18 -2.81
N LYS A 58 -13.23 7.73 -3.58
CA LYS A 58 -13.02 8.10 -4.99
C LYS A 58 -13.78 7.20 -5.98
N GLY A 59 -14.59 6.26 -5.49
CA GLY A 59 -15.46 5.42 -6.31
C GLY A 59 -14.88 4.05 -6.67
N TYR A 60 -13.76 3.63 -6.09
CA TYR A 60 -13.23 2.28 -6.30
C TYR A 60 -13.95 1.24 -5.43
N GLN A 61 -14.07 0.02 -5.97
CA GLN A 61 -14.38 -1.18 -5.21
C GLN A 61 -13.09 -1.73 -4.61
N VAL A 62 -12.85 -1.43 -3.33
CA VAL A 62 -11.55 -1.68 -2.69
C VAL A 62 -11.54 -3.03 -1.96
N THR A 63 -10.50 -3.82 -2.20
CA THR A 63 -10.09 -4.94 -1.36
C THR A 63 -8.83 -4.55 -0.57
N CYS A 64 -8.92 -4.52 0.75
CA CYS A 64 -7.82 -4.30 1.68
C CYS A 64 -7.28 -5.65 2.17
N LEU A 65 -6.00 -5.92 1.87
CA LEU A 65 -5.28 -7.10 2.36
C LEU A 65 -4.35 -6.72 3.49
N ASP A 66 -4.42 -7.45 4.60
CA ASP A 66 -3.45 -7.36 5.67
C ASP A 66 -3.36 -8.68 6.44
N ILE A 67 -2.24 -8.89 7.11
CA ILE A 67 -2.01 -10.07 7.97
C ILE A 67 -2.63 -9.88 9.36
N SER A 68 -2.91 -8.64 9.75
CA SER A 68 -3.51 -8.28 11.03
C SER A 68 -5.02 -8.25 10.97
N GLU A 69 -5.64 -9.04 11.82
CA GLU A 69 -7.09 -9.01 12.01
C GLU A 69 -7.52 -7.73 12.74
N LYS A 70 -6.71 -7.24 13.69
CA LYS A 70 -6.96 -5.97 14.38
C LYS A 70 -6.90 -4.78 13.43
N GLY A 71 -5.91 -4.74 12.54
CA GLY A 71 -5.81 -3.72 11.49
C GLY A 71 -7.05 -3.70 10.61
N LEU A 72 -7.47 -4.88 10.10
CA LEU A 72 -8.65 -4.99 9.25
C LEU A 72 -9.97 -4.65 9.96
N GLN A 73 -10.10 -4.97 11.25
CA GLN A 73 -11.25 -4.54 12.07
C GLN A 73 -11.32 -3.00 12.14
N LYS A 74 -10.18 -2.32 12.34
CA LYS A 74 -10.11 -0.86 12.34
C LYS A 74 -10.36 -0.28 10.95
N ALA A 75 -9.88 -0.92 9.89
CA ALA A 75 -10.18 -0.53 8.51
C ALA A 75 -11.69 -0.54 8.23
N GLN A 76 -12.41 -1.58 8.67
CA GLN A 76 -13.88 -1.64 8.57
C GLN A 76 -14.57 -0.54 9.39
N ALA A 77 -14.11 -0.30 10.63
CA ALA A 77 -14.66 0.77 11.46
C ALA A 77 -14.46 2.16 10.82
N LEU A 78 -13.27 2.43 10.26
CA LEU A 78 -13.00 3.67 9.54
C LEU A 78 -13.87 3.81 8.28
N ALA A 79 -14.07 2.72 7.54
CA ALA A 79 -14.94 2.73 6.36
C ALA A 79 -16.38 3.10 6.74
N GLN A 80 -16.91 2.53 7.83
CA GLN A 80 -18.23 2.86 8.38
C GLN A 80 -18.32 4.34 8.81
N GLU A 81 -17.33 4.81 9.56
CA GLU A 81 -17.24 6.22 9.99
C GLU A 81 -17.28 7.19 8.80
N ARG A 82 -16.57 6.87 7.72
CA ARG A 82 -16.51 7.69 6.49
C ARG A 82 -17.64 7.40 5.50
N LYS A 83 -18.59 6.53 5.85
CA LYS A 83 -19.72 6.12 4.99
C LYS A 83 -19.27 5.57 3.63
N THR A 84 -18.17 4.83 3.63
CA THR A 84 -17.62 4.12 2.46
C THR A 84 -17.77 2.61 2.66
N LYS A 85 -17.46 1.82 1.63
CA LYS A 85 -17.44 0.36 1.71
C LYS A 85 -16.10 -0.16 1.22
N ILE A 86 -15.50 -1.04 2.01
CA ILE A 86 -14.30 -1.78 1.62
C ILE A 86 -14.51 -3.27 1.94
N THR A 87 -13.90 -4.13 1.14
CA THR A 87 -13.77 -5.55 1.46
C THR A 87 -12.44 -5.74 2.18
N THR A 88 -12.44 -6.37 3.35
CA THR A 88 -11.21 -6.74 4.06
C THR A 88 -10.97 -8.23 3.91
N LEU A 89 -9.74 -8.62 3.56
CA LEU A 89 -9.34 -10.02 3.47
C LEU A 89 -8.05 -10.25 4.27
N LEU A 90 -8.16 -11.08 5.31
CA LEU A 90 -7.04 -11.52 6.13
C LEU A 90 -6.15 -12.45 5.29
N ALA A 91 -4.93 -12.01 4.98
CA ALA A 91 -4.01 -12.77 4.15
C ALA A 91 -2.56 -12.50 4.52
N ASP A 92 -1.74 -13.55 4.47
CA ASP A 92 -0.29 -13.42 4.45
C ASP A 92 0.17 -13.25 3.00
N LEU A 93 0.69 -12.06 2.69
CA LEU A 93 1.15 -11.73 1.33
C LEU A 93 2.31 -12.62 0.86
N ASN A 94 3.11 -13.20 1.76
CA ASN A 94 4.20 -14.09 1.38
C ASN A 94 3.72 -15.37 0.67
N ASN A 95 2.45 -15.76 0.86
CA ASN A 95 1.89 -17.02 0.38
C ASN A 95 0.67 -16.81 -0.54
N LYS A 96 0.40 -15.57 -0.96
CA LYS A 96 -0.82 -15.23 -1.69
C LYS A 96 -0.52 -14.99 -3.17
N SER A 97 -1.09 -15.83 -4.03
CA SER A 97 -1.21 -15.48 -5.44
C SER A 97 -2.25 -14.37 -5.61
N LEU A 98 -1.88 -13.34 -6.37
CA LEU A 98 -2.80 -12.30 -6.80
C LEU A 98 -3.47 -12.75 -8.11
N PRO A 99 -4.77 -12.45 -8.30
CA PRO A 99 -5.46 -12.77 -9.55
C PRO A 99 -4.86 -11.93 -10.69
N GLU A 100 -4.78 -12.48 -11.90
CA GLU A 100 -4.23 -11.76 -13.05
C GLU A 100 -5.28 -10.82 -13.66
N ASN A 101 -4.82 -9.65 -14.15
CA ASN A 101 -5.60 -8.69 -14.93
C ASN A 101 -6.96 -8.29 -14.28
N GLU A 102 -6.98 -8.13 -12.95
CA GLU A 102 -8.22 -7.91 -12.20
C GLU A 102 -8.39 -6.47 -11.73
N TYR A 103 -7.31 -5.78 -11.35
CA TYR A 103 -7.38 -4.48 -10.69
C TYR A 103 -7.04 -3.32 -11.61
N ASP A 104 -7.79 -2.23 -11.44
CA ASP A 104 -7.57 -0.95 -12.11
C ASP A 104 -6.63 -0.05 -11.29
N LEU A 105 -6.52 -0.33 -9.98
CA LEU A 105 -5.63 0.37 -9.04
C LEU A 105 -4.99 -0.62 -8.07
N VAL A 106 -3.69 -0.51 -7.87
CA VAL A 106 -2.97 -1.15 -6.77
C VAL A 106 -2.33 -0.07 -5.91
N ILE A 107 -2.54 -0.16 -4.60
CA ILE A 107 -1.97 0.71 -3.57
C ILE A 107 -1.05 -0.15 -2.69
N CYS A 108 0.16 0.33 -2.40
CA CYS A 108 1.09 -0.33 -1.48
C CYS A 108 1.89 0.71 -0.71
N PHE A 109 1.68 0.82 0.60
CA PHE A 109 2.32 1.83 1.43
C PHE A 109 2.96 1.22 2.67
N ASN A 110 4.17 1.69 3.02
CA ASN A 110 4.92 1.25 4.21
C ASN A 110 5.19 -0.27 4.27
N PHE A 111 5.16 -0.94 3.12
CA PHE A 111 5.41 -2.37 2.98
C PHE A 111 6.42 -2.59 1.87
N LEU A 112 7.24 -3.64 2.00
CA LEU A 112 8.18 -4.05 0.98
C LEU A 112 8.32 -5.57 1.01
N ASP A 113 7.90 -6.21 -0.07
CA ASP A 113 8.29 -7.57 -0.43
C ASP A 113 8.60 -7.58 -1.93
N ARG A 114 9.86 -7.85 -2.26
CA ARG A 114 10.36 -7.87 -3.64
C ARG A 114 9.73 -9.01 -4.45
N ASN A 115 9.31 -10.09 -3.79
CA ASN A 115 8.64 -11.21 -4.45
C ASN A 115 7.25 -10.81 -4.99
N MET A 116 6.63 -9.79 -4.40
CA MET A 116 5.31 -9.30 -4.82
C MET A 116 5.37 -8.43 -6.07
N PHE A 117 6.55 -7.99 -6.52
CA PHE A 117 6.68 -7.15 -7.70
C PHE A 117 6.05 -7.80 -8.94
N SER A 118 6.36 -9.06 -9.24
CA SER A 118 5.76 -9.77 -10.38
C SER A 118 4.24 -9.87 -10.24
N GLY A 119 3.73 -10.20 -9.06
CA GLY A 119 2.31 -10.27 -8.76
C GLY A 119 1.59 -8.94 -8.96
N ILE A 120 2.18 -7.82 -8.52
CA ILE A 120 1.65 -6.47 -8.74
C ILE A 120 1.54 -6.17 -10.24
N ARG A 121 2.54 -6.57 -11.05
CA ARG A 121 2.49 -6.38 -12.50
C ARG A 121 1.37 -7.19 -13.14
N GLN A 122 1.24 -8.44 -12.75
CA GLN A 122 0.27 -9.37 -13.33
C GLN A 122 -1.16 -9.00 -12.95
N THR A 123 -1.38 -8.56 -11.72
CA THR A 123 -2.72 -8.28 -11.20
C THR A 123 -3.35 -7.02 -11.77
N LEU A 124 -2.53 -6.03 -12.14
CA LEU A 124 -3.00 -4.80 -12.79
C LEU A 124 -3.47 -5.07 -14.21
N LYS A 125 -4.57 -4.43 -14.61
CA LYS A 125 -4.98 -4.34 -16.01
C LYS A 125 -4.07 -3.42 -16.81
N SER A 126 -4.04 -3.59 -18.14
CA SER A 126 -3.48 -2.54 -19.02
C SER A 126 -4.24 -1.23 -18.77
N GLY A 127 -3.50 -0.14 -18.64
CA GLY A 127 -4.01 1.17 -18.21
C GLY A 127 -4.18 1.33 -16.70
N GLY A 128 -4.04 0.27 -15.90
CA GLY A 128 -4.17 0.30 -14.45
C GLY A 128 -3.03 1.06 -13.76
N LEU A 129 -3.31 1.65 -12.60
CA LEU A 129 -2.39 2.49 -11.85
C LEU A 129 -1.79 1.76 -10.64
N LEU A 130 -0.51 1.99 -10.41
CA LEU A 130 0.20 1.63 -9.18
C LEU A 130 0.53 2.89 -8.40
N PHE A 131 0.11 2.95 -7.15
CA PHE A 131 0.59 3.90 -6.15
C PHE A 131 1.42 3.14 -5.12
N TYR A 132 2.73 3.44 -5.05
CA TYR A 132 3.65 2.77 -4.13
C TYR A 132 4.45 3.82 -3.36
N GLU A 133 4.49 3.75 -2.04
CA GLU A 133 5.44 4.50 -1.22
C GLU A 133 5.99 3.64 -0.08
N THR A 134 7.32 3.53 0.04
CA THR A 134 7.95 2.81 1.15
C THR A 134 9.35 3.33 1.43
N PHE A 135 9.92 2.89 2.55
CA PHE A 135 11.16 3.42 3.10
C PHE A 135 12.38 3.09 2.25
N THR A 136 13.34 4.01 2.18
CA THR A 136 14.64 3.84 1.51
C THR A 136 15.76 3.58 2.51
N LEU A 137 16.96 3.26 2.03
CA LEU A 137 18.17 3.13 2.86
C LEU A 137 18.43 4.33 3.77
N ASP A 138 18.11 5.55 3.33
CA ASP A 138 18.29 6.75 4.14
C ASP A 138 17.46 6.72 5.44
N TYR A 139 16.36 5.97 5.46
CA TYR A 139 15.52 5.83 6.65
C TYR A 139 16.21 5.09 7.80
N LEU A 140 17.31 4.38 7.53
CA LEU A 140 18.14 3.73 8.55
C LEU A 140 18.86 4.76 9.45
N LYS A 141 18.93 6.04 9.04
CA LYS A 141 19.40 7.14 9.90
C LYS A 141 18.45 7.38 11.08
N TYR A 142 17.15 7.14 10.89
CA TYR A 142 16.09 7.48 11.84
C TYR A 142 15.42 6.27 12.49
N SER A 143 15.78 5.05 12.07
CA SER A 143 15.09 3.84 12.50
C SER A 143 16.03 2.65 12.68
N ASN A 144 15.59 1.69 13.48
CA ASN A 144 16.24 0.38 13.63
C ASN A 144 15.70 -0.65 12.62
N PHE A 145 15.27 -0.20 11.44
CA PHE A 145 14.80 -1.12 10.41
C PHE A 145 15.96 -1.97 9.91
N LYS A 146 15.63 -3.17 9.45
CA LYS A 146 16.62 -4.00 8.78
C LYS A 146 16.80 -3.56 7.34
N LYS A 147 18.01 -3.73 6.82
CA LYS A 147 18.34 -3.34 5.44
C LYS A 147 17.43 -4.01 4.41
N GLU A 148 17.01 -5.25 4.64
CA GLU A 148 16.10 -5.95 3.73
C GLU A 148 14.68 -5.36 3.66
N TRP A 149 14.27 -4.54 4.64
CA TRP A 149 12.94 -3.92 4.71
C TRP A 149 12.86 -2.53 4.08
N VAL A 150 13.97 -2.05 3.51
CA VAL A 150 14.04 -0.76 2.84
C VAL A 150 14.53 -0.94 1.40
N LEU A 151 14.21 0.05 0.56
CA LEU A 151 14.64 0.11 -0.83
C LEU A 151 16.07 0.61 -0.95
N GLU A 152 16.82 0.01 -1.87
CA GLU A 152 18.05 0.56 -2.41
C GLU A 152 17.75 1.78 -3.30
N ILE A 153 18.77 2.58 -3.60
CA ILE A 153 18.63 3.79 -4.42
C ILE A 153 18.07 3.44 -5.80
N ASN A 154 17.03 4.16 -6.23
CA ASN A 154 16.28 3.97 -7.47
C ASN A 154 15.63 2.58 -7.62
N GLU A 155 15.59 1.76 -6.58
CA GLU A 155 15.12 0.38 -6.69
C GLU A 155 13.66 0.31 -7.14
N LEU A 156 12.78 1.16 -6.58
CA LEU A 156 11.37 1.18 -6.92
C LEU A 156 11.13 1.64 -8.37
N LEU A 157 11.89 2.64 -8.83
CA LEU A 157 11.88 3.08 -10.22
C LEU A 157 12.31 1.95 -11.16
N HIS A 158 13.41 1.26 -10.83
CA HIS A 158 13.93 0.17 -11.66
C HIS A 158 13.01 -1.04 -11.66
N ALA A 159 12.33 -1.33 -10.55
CA ALA A 159 11.35 -2.38 -10.48
C ALA A 159 10.29 -2.15 -11.56
N PHE A 160 9.60 -1.02 -11.55
CA PHE A 160 8.45 -0.78 -12.45
C PHE A 160 8.82 0.03 -13.71
N ARG A 161 10.04 -0.11 -14.22
CA ARG A 161 10.51 0.64 -15.41
C ARG A 161 9.82 0.23 -16.71
N ASP A 162 9.16 -0.92 -16.72
CA ASP A 162 8.33 -1.43 -17.82
C ASP A 162 6.94 -0.78 -17.86
N PHE A 163 6.59 0.00 -16.83
CA PHE A 163 5.37 0.80 -16.78
C PHE A 163 5.67 2.21 -17.27
N ARG A 164 4.62 2.94 -17.67
CA ARG A 164 4.72 4.38 -17.85
C ARG A 164 4.78 5.05 -16.47
N VAL A 165 5.97 5.46 -16.06
CA VAL A 165 6.15 6.24 -14.83
C VAL A 165 5.54 7.63 -15.00
N LEU A 166 4.57 7.97 -14.16
CA LEU A 166 3.88 9.27 -14.19
C LEU A 166 4.49 10.24 -13.18
N ARG A 167 4.86 9.74 -12.00
CA ARG A 167 5.48 10.50 -10.90
C ARG A 167 6.47 9.60 -10.17
N TYR A 168 7.61 10.17 -9.79
CA TYR A 168 8.61 9.50 -8.96
C TYR A 168 9.31 10.52 -8.06
N ARG A 169 9.60 10.14 -6.82
CA ARG A 169 10.49 10.88 -5.92
C ARG A 169 11.22 9.92 -4.99
N GLU A 170 12.42 10.31 -4.58
CA GLU A 170 13.09 9.80 -3.39
C GLU A 170 13.42 11.02 -2.53
N VAL A 171 13.01 10.98 -1.27
CA VAL A 171 13.22 12.10 -0.34
C VAL A 171 13.75 11.59 0.99
N ASP A 172 14.56 12.44 1.62
CA ASP A 172 15.02 12.31 3.00
C ASP A 172 14.50 13.55 3.75
N GLU A 173 13.32 13.41 4.36
CA GLU A 173 12.60 14.44 5.10
C GLU A 173 12.53 14.01 6.58
N ASP A 174 13.55 14.33 7.37
CA ASP A 174 13.67 14.02 8.81
C ASP A 174 12.31 14.16 9.53
N PRO A 175 11.79 13.09 10.17
CA PRO A 175 12.47 11.83 10.51
C PRO A 175 12.19 10.66 9.56
N LYS A 176 11.86 10.89 8.29
CA LYS A 176 11.49 9.82 7.33
C LYS A 176 12.21 9.96 6.01
N ALA A 177 12.57 8.81 5.42
CA ALA A 177 13.04 8.77 4.04
C ALA A 177 12.28 7.68 3.28
N PHE A 178 11.82 8.02 2.08
CA PHE A 178 10.94 7.16 1.29
C PHE A 178 11.10 7.40 -0.20
N ALA A 179 10.81 6.36 -0.98
CA ALA A 179 10.60 6.44 -2.41
C ALA A 179 9.10 6.35 -2.68
N SER A 180 8.59 7.23 -3.53
CA SER A 180 7.19 7.24 -3.93
C SER A 180 7.08 7.16 -5.46
N LEU A 181 6.19 6.31 -5.95
CA LEU A 181 5.96 6.05 -7.37
C LEU A 181 4.46 6.12 -7.67
N VAL A 182 4.12 6.79 -8.77
CA VAL A 182 2.86 6.56 -9.50
C VAL A 182 3.21 6.11 -10.91
N ALA A 183 2.77 4.90 -11.29
CA ALA A 183 3.06 4.33 -12.59
C ALA A 183 1.81 3.68 -13.21
N GLN A 184 1.70 3.71 -14.53
CA GLN A 184 0.61 3.11 -15.29
C GLN A 184 1.11 1.91 -16.08
N LYS A 185 0.42 0.78 -15.97
CA LYS A 185 0.71 -0.41 -16.78
C LYS A 185 0.37 -0.15 -18.25
N LEU A 186 1.28 -0.51 -19.14
CA LEU A 186 1.10 -0.45 -20.59
C LEU A 186 0.23 -1.62 -21.09
#